data_AF-A0A7L3BPL2-F1
#
_entry.id   AF-A0A7L3BPL2-F1
#
_cell.length_a   1.000
_cell.length_b   1.000
_cell.length_c   1.000
_cell.angle_alpha   90.00
_cell.angle_beta   90.00
_cell.angle_gamma   90.00
#
_symmetry.space_group_name_H-M   'P 1'
#
loop_
_entity.id
_entity.type
_entity.pdbx_description
1 polymer ?
#
loop_
_entity_poly.entity_id
_entity_poly.type
_entity_poly.pdbx_seq_one_letter_code
_entity_poly.pdbx_strand_id
1 'polypeptide(L)'
;HGSVNQFCNPLSGQCNCKERVKGLHCDACMDNFYGLDVTGCKACECNVAGSFSGTVCDAKTGQCACKPNIGGRQCDECLDGYHKVQENHSFVCLPCNCDKAGTVNGSLLCDKSTGQCPCKAGVTGLQCSRCMPHAYNLSL
;
A
#
# COMPACT_ATOMS: atom_id res chain seq x y z
N HIS A 1 -24.72 16.96 -0.90
CA HIS A 1 -23.24 16.93 -0.92
C HIS A 1 -22.83 16.07 -2.10
N GLY A 2 -21.85 16.51 -2.88
CA GLY A 2 -21.57 15.98 -4.23
C GLY A 2 -22.26 16.75 -5.36
N SER A 3 -23.43 17.36 -5.15
CA SER A 3 -24.02 18.33 -6.09
C SER A 3 -23.46 19.75 -5.88
N VAL A 4 -23.37 20.53 -6.96
CA VAL A 4 -22.93 21.95 -6.95
C VAL A 4 -23.93 22.84 -6.23
N ASN A 5 -25.22 22.55 -6.39
CA ASN A 5 -26.32 23.23 -5.71
C ASN A 5 -27.46 22.24 -5.41
N GLN A 6 -28.52 22.74 -4.77
CA GLN A 6 -29.67 21.93 -4.35
C GLN A 6 -30.74 21.75 -5.44
N PHE A 7 -30.54 22.33 -6.63
CA PHE A 7 -31.50 22.28 -7.73
C PHE A 7 -31.13 21.15 -8.70
N CYS A 8 -32.07 20.23 -8.88
CA CYS A 8 -31.97 19.16 -9.86
C CYS A 8 -32.96 19.44 -11.00
N ASN A 9 -32.70 18.86 -12.17
CA ASN A 9 -33.58 18.99 -13.32
C ASN A 9 -34.98 18.46 -12.95
N PRO A 10 -36.05 19.26 -13.09
CA PRO A 10 -37.38 18.88 -12.61
C PRO A 10 -38.04 17.77 -13.45
N LEU A 11 -37.54 17.51 -14.67
CA LEU A 11 -38.07 16.51 -15.59
C LEU A 11 -37.29 15.18 -15.50
N SER A 12 -35.96 15.24 -15.51
CA SER A 12 -35.10 14.05 -15.48
C SER A 12 -34.67 13.64 -14.08
N GLY A 13 -34.81 14.50 -13.07
CA GLY A 13 -34.31 14.29 -11.71
C GLY A 13 -32.79 14.45 -11.57
N GLN A 14 -32.05 14.70 -12.66
CA GLN A 14 -30.58 14.78 -12.64
C GLN A 14 -30.10 16.05 -11.92
N CYS A 15 -29.26 15.86 -10.91
CA CYS A 15 -28.61 16.97 -10.20
C CYS A 15 -27.29 17.37 -10.90
N ASN A 16 -26.89 18.64 -10.74
CA ASN A 16 -25.58 19.11 -11.23
C ASN A 16 -24.47 18.64 -10.28
N CYS A 17 -23.66 17.68 -10.72
CA CYS A 17 -22.61 17.10 -9.89
C CYS A 17 -21.33 17.94 -9.89
N LYS A 18 -20.65 17.98 -8.74
CA LYS A 18 -19.29 18.50 -8.59
C LYS A 18 -18.33 17.64 -9.43
N GLU A 19 -17.14 18.16 -9.68
CA GLU A 19 -16.11 17.41 -10.38
C GLU A 19 -15.86 16.04 -9.72
N ARG A 20 -15.69 15.01 -10.56
CA ARG A 20 -15.35 13.64 -10.14
C ARG A 20 -16.47 12.92 -9.36
N VAL A 21 -17.67 13.49 -9.32
CA VAL A 21 -18.88 12.92 -8.71
C VAL A 21 -19.87 12.52 -9.82
N LYS A 22 -20.56 11.39 -9.67
CA LYS A 22 -21.56 10.86 -10.59
C LYS A 22 -22.82 10.38 -9.86
N GLY A 23 -23.81 9.96 -10.63
CA GLY A 23 -25.11 9.48 -10.13
C GLY A 23 -26.21 10.52 -10.32
N LEU A 24 -27.46 10.05 -10.26
CA LEU A 24 -28.64 10.91 -10.42
C LEU A 24 -28.68 12.02 -9.36
N HIS A 25 -28.28 11.66 -8.14
CA HIS A 25 -28.25 12.54 -6.97
C HIS A 25 -26.83 12.98 -6.56
N CYS A 26 -25.83 12.73 -7.42
CA CYS A 26 -24.43 13.05 -7.16
C CYS A 26 -23.90 12.45 -5.84
N ASP A 27 -24.22 11.18 -5.60
CA ASP A 27 -23.98 10.43 -4.38
C ASP A 27 -22.88 9.36 -4.53
N ALA A 28 -22.28 9.26 -5.71
CA ALA A 28 -21.20 8.32 -6.00
C ALA A 28 -19.98 9.03 -6.62
N CYS A 29 -18.79 8.48 -6.40
CA CYS A 29 -17.60 8.93 -7.09
C CYS A 29 -17.51 8.34 -8.49
N MET A 30 -16.93 9.09 -9.44
CA MET A 30 -16.52 8.54 -10.73
C MET A 30 -15.45 7.45 -10.56
N ASP A 31 -15.28 6.62 -11.58
CA ASP A 31 -14.25 5.58 -11.56
C ASP A 31 -12.88 6.24 -11.42
N ASN A 32 -11.98 5.62 -10.64
CA ASN A 32 -10.70 6.18 -10.22
C ASN A 32 -10.79 7.35 -9.22
N PHE A 33 -11.95 7.56 -8.59
CA PHE A 33 -12.11 8.48 -7.48
C PHE A 33 -12.86 7.84 -6.29
N TYR A 34 -12.62 8.35 -5.09
CA TYR A 34 -13.18 7.81 -3.85
C TYR A 34 -13.46 8.89 -2.80
N GLY A 35 -14.18 8.49 -1.75
CA GLY A 35 -14.31 9.28 -0.53
C GLY A 35 -15.09 10.58 -0.73
N LEU A 36 -16.32 10.47 -1.24
CA LEU A 36 -17.20 11.62 -1.47
C LEU A 36 -17.37 12.47 -0.20
N ASP A 37 -16.96 13.73 -0.27
CA ASP A 37 -17.03 14.71 0.81
C ASP A 37 -17.58 16.09 0.36
N VAL A 38 -17.38 17.11 1.18
CA VAL A 38 -17.81 18.50 0.91
C VAL A 38 -17.11 19.14 -0.28
N THR A 39 -15.92 18.68 -0.61
CA THR A 39 -15.10 19.14 -1.74
C THR A 39 -15.34 18.33 -3.01
N GLY A 40 -15.83 17.09 -2.89
CA GLY A 40 -16.08 16.19 -4.02
C GLY A 40 -15.44 14.83 -3.77
N CYS A 41 -14.90 14.20 -4.82
CA CYS A 41 -14.17 12.93 -4.69
C CYS A 41 -12.67 13.10 -4.94
N LYS A 42 -11.87 12.32 -4.21
CA LYS A 42 -10.40 12.29 -4.27
C LYS A 42 -9.92 11.26 -5.27
N ALA A 43 -8.80 11.51 -5.95
CA ALA A 43 -8.26 10.56 -6.92
C ALA A 43 -7.69 9.32 -6.22
N CYS A 44 -7.90 8.13 -6.79
CA CYS A 44 -7.39 6.88 -6.24
C CYS A 44 -5.85 6.86 -6.15
N GLU A 45 -5.17 7.30 -7.22
CA GLU A 45 -3.70 7.32 -7.32
C GLU A 45 -3.05 5.95 -7.08
N CYS A 46 -3.67 4.88 -7.60
CA CYS A 46 -3.09 3.54 -7.55
C CYS A 46 -1.75 3.49 -8.26
N ASN A 47 -0.71 3.01 -7.57
CA ASN A 47 0.61 2.83 -8.11
C ASN A 47 0.59 1.70 -9.15
N VAL A 48 0.92 2.02 -10.39
CA VAL A 48 0.87 1.09 -11.53
C VAL A 48 1.86 -0.07 -11.39
N ALA A 49 3.00 0.15 -10.71
CA ALA A 49 3.98 -0.90 -10.47
C ALA A 49 3.46 -1.92 -9.45
N GLY A 50 2.78 -1.44 -8.40
CA GLY A 50 2.31 -2.29 -7.30
C GLY A 50 0.86 -2.76 -7.36
N SER A 51 0.04 -2.22 -8.26
CA SER A 51 -1.38 -2.61 -8.43
C SER A 51 -1.59 -3.52 -9.64
N PHE A 52 -2.70 -4.25 -9.66
CA PHE A 52 -3.13 -4.95 -10.87
C PHE A 52 -3.52 -3.95 -11.99
N SER A 53 -3.19 -4.29 -13.24
CA SER A 53 -3.51 -3.48 -14.41
C SER A 53 -5.02 -3.25 -14.51
N GLY A 54 -5.42 -1.99 -14.72
CA GLY A 54 -6.84 -1.62 -14.82
C GLY A 54 -7.60 -1.65 -13.51
N THR A 55 -6.91 -1.67 -12.36
CA THR A 55 -7.58 -1.57 -11.05
C THR A 55 -8.41 -0.28 -10.97
N VAL A 56 -9.65 -0.43 -10.47
CA VAL A 56 -10.46 0.69 -9.98
C VAL A 56 -10.47 0.56 -8.46
N CYS A 57 -10.09 1.63 -7.76
CA CYS A 57 -10.05 1.57 -6.29
C CYS A 57 -11.46 1.56 -5.70
N ASP A 58 -11.58 1.08 -4.46
CA ASP A 58 -12.84 1.11 -3.73
C ASP A 58 -13.36 2.55 -3.57
N ALA A 59 -14.61 2.81 -3.96
CA ALA A 59 -15.18 4.15 -4.04
C ALA A 59 -15.34 4.84 -2.66
N LYS A 60 -15.25 4.11 -1.55
CA LYS A 60 -15.36 4.68 -0.19
C LYS A 60 -14.00 4.88 0.46
N THR A 61 -13.17 3.85 0.46
CA THR A 61 -11.89 3.79 1.16
C THR A 61 -10.71 4.22 0.31
N GLY A 62 -10.86 4.16 -1.02
CA GLY A 62 -9.80 4.45 -1.96
C GLY A 62 -8.77 3.33 -2.11
N GLN A 63 -9.03 2.14 -1.55
CA GLN A 63 -8.10 1.03 -1.57
C GLN A 63 -7.96 0.45 -2.99
N CYS A 64 -6.73 0.41 -3.49
CA CYS A 64 -6.37 -0.20 -4.77
C CYS A 64 -6.16 -1.72 -4.63
N ALA A 65 -6.33 -2.46 -5.73
CA ALA A 65 -6.04 -3.90 -5.75
C ALA A 65 -4.54 -4.13 -5.92
N CYS A 66 -3.84 -4.39 -4.80
CA CYS A 66 -2.40 -4.57 -4.78
C CYS A 66 -1.98 -5.97 -5.25
N LYS A 67 -0.84 -6.03 -5.93
CA LYS A 67 -0.15 -7.30 -6.23
C LYS A 67 0.34 -7.96 -4.92
N PRO A 68 0.69 -9.25 -4.94
CA PRO A 68 1.20 -9.94 -3.76
C PRO A 68 2.38 -9.22 -3.10
N ASN A 69 2.44 -9.26 -1.77
CA ASN A 69 3.49 -8.67 -0.93
C ASN A 69 3.55 -7.14 -0.91
N ILE A 70 2.65 -6.48 -1.64
CA ILE A 70 2.52 -5.02 -1.71
C ILE A 70 1.26 -4.59 -0.96
N GLY A 71 1.33 -3.45 -0.28
CA GLY A 71 0.25 -2.88 0.50
C GLY A 71 0.23 -1.35 0.45
N GLY A 72 -0.51 -0.76 1.39
CA GLY A 72 -0.87 0.64 1.35
C GLY A 72 -2.11 0.89 0.48
N ARG A 73 -2.77 2.02 0.69
CA ARG A 73 -3.97 2.40 -0.07
C ARG A 73 -3.70 2.45 -1.57
N GLN A 74 -2.52 2.97 -1.93
CA GLN A 74 -2.06 3.17 -3.30
C GLN A 74 -1.19 2.03 -3.84
N CYS A 75 -0.94 0.96 -3.06
CA CYS A 75 -0.06 -0.15 -3.46
C CYS A 75 1.39 0.29 -3.77
N ASP A 76 1.95 1.16 -2.96
CA ASP A 76 3.29 1.76 -3.12
C ASP A 76 4.29 1.33 -2.04
N GLU A 77 3.83 0.53 -1.08
CA GLU A 77 4.60 0.04 0.06
C GLU A 77 4.70 -1.49 0.07
N CYS A 78 5.80 -2.02 0.63
CA CYS A 78 5.88 -3.44 0.91
C CYS A 78 5.15 -3.77 2.22
N LEU A 79 4.50 -4.94 2.26
CA LEU A 79 3.91 -5.47 3.48
C LEU A 79 4.98 -5.75 4.53
N ASP A 80 4.55 -5.85 5.78
CA ASP A 80 5.44 -6.23 6.89
C ASP A 80 6.06 -7.61 6.65
N GLY A 81 7.36 -7.74 6.92
CA GLY A 81 8.14 -8.92 6.57
C GLY A 81 8.68 -8.92 5.13
N TYR A 82 8.50 -7.82 4.40
CA TYR A 82 9.09 -7.60 3.07
C TYR A 82 9.82 -6.26 3.00
N HIS A 83 10.82 -6.18 2.13
CA HIS A 83 11.54 -4.95 1.83
C HIS A 83 11.50 -4.62 0.34
N LYS A 84 11.56 -3.33 0.04
CA LYS A 84 11.46 -2.78 -1.31
C LYS A 84 12.79 -2.87 -2.02
N VAL A 85 12.79 -3.47 -3.20
CA VAL A 85 13.94 -3.50 -4.11
C VAL A 85 13.52 -2.83 -5.41
N GLN A 86 14.29 -1.82 -5.82
CA GLN A 86 14.07 -1.15 -7.09
C GLN A 86 14.57 -2.04 -8.23
N GLU A 87 13.73 -2.28 -9.22
CA GLU A 87 14.06 -3.00 -10.44
C GLU A 87 13.68 -2.14 -11.65
N ASN A 88 14.68 -1.50 -12.26
CA ASN A 88 14.49 -0.54 -13.35
C ASN A 88 13.48 0.57 -12.95
N HIS A 89 12.44 0.80 -13.77
CA HIS A 89 11.36 1.76 -13.52
C HIS A 89 10.20 1.19 -12.68
N SER A 90 10.45 0.11 -11.93
CA SER A 90 9.47 -0.58 -11.09
C SER A 90 10.11 -0.95 -9.74
N PHE A 91 9.33 -1.59 -8.87
CA PHE A 91 9.84 -2.19 -7.64
C PHE A 91 9.26 -3.59 -7.43
N VAL A 92 9.95 -4.39 -6.63
CA VAL A 92 9.50 -5.69 -6.12
C VAL A 92 9.65 -5.70 -4.60
N CYS A 93 8.78 -6.44 -3.92
CA CYS A 93 8.85 -6.67 -2.49
C CYS A 93 9.40 -8.07 -2.23
N LEU A 94 10.61 -8.14 -1.70
CA LEU A 94 11.28 -9.39 -1.37
C LEU A 94 11.13 -9.71 0.12
N PRO A 95 10.95 -10.98 0.51
CA PRO A 95 10.79 -11.36 1.90
C PRO A 95 12.07 -11.12 2.70
N CYS A 96 11.94 -10.65 3.94
CA CYS A 96 13.06 -10.39 4.84
C CYS A 96 13.88 -11.65 5.15
N ASN A 97 13.21 -12.80 5.32
CA ASN A 97 13.84 -14.09 5.65
C ASN A 97 14.81 -14.03 6.85
N CYS A 98 14.44 -13.29 7.91
CA CYS A 98 15.24 -13.20 9.12
C CYS A 98 15.38 -14.56 9.82
N ASP A 99 16.62 -14.94 10.16
CA ASP A 99 16.91 -16.13 10.94
C ASP A 99 16.48 -15.90 12.40
N LYS A 100 15.54 -16.71 12.89
CA LYS A 100 14.98 -16.54 14.24
C LYS A 100 16.04 -16.71 15.34
N ALA A 101 17.02 -17.60 15.16
CA ALA A 101 18.07 -17.82 16.14
C ALA A 101 19.00 -16.60 16.24
N GLY A 102 19.26 -15.94 15.10
CA GLY A 102 20.13 -14.77 15.03
C GLY A 102 19.45 -13.41 15.19
N THR A 103 18.12 -13.37 15.23
CA THR A 103 17.34 -12.11 15.27
C THR A 103 16.81 -11.82 16.67
N VAL A 104 16.83 -10.54 17.07
CA VAL A 104 16.28 -10.09 18.35
C VAL A 104 14.82 -10.50 18.47
N ASN A 105 14.48 -11.16 19.59
CA ASN A 105 13.15 -11.72 19.87
C ASN A 105 12.59 -12.65 18.78
N GLY A 106 13.43 -13.18 17.88
CA GLY A 106 12.99 -14.01 16.76
C GLY A 106 12.08 -13.28 15.77
N SER A 107 12.20 -11.95 15.67
CA SER A 107 11.41 -11.12 14.74
C SER A 107 11.55 -11.59 13.29
N LEU A 108 10.47 -11.53 12.53
CA LEU A 108 10.47 -11.75 11.08
C LEU A 108 10.42 -10.43 10.29
N LEU A 109 10.37 -9.30 11.00
CA LEU A 109 10.36 -7.97 10.43
C LEU A 109 11.79 -7.48 10.19
N CYS A 110 12.02 -6.88 9.04
CA CYS A 110 13.24 -6.17 8.69
C CYS A 110 12.92 -4.72 8.32
N ASP A 111 13.95 -3.90 8.21
CA ASP A 111 13.80 -2.56 7.66
C ASP A 111 13.29 -2.61 6.20
N LYS A 112 12.18 -1.91 5.92
CA LYS A 112 11.48 -1.99 4.62
C LYS A 112 12.29 -1.43 3.45
N SER A 113 13.35 -0.65 3.68
CA SER A 113 14.15 -0.03 2.61
C SER A 113 15.44 -0.79 2.35
N THR A 114 16.09 -1.26 3.40
CA THR A 114 17.40 -1.92 3.34
C THR A 114 17.30 -3.45 3.37
N GLY A 115 16.21 -4.00 3.90
CA GLY A 115 16.04 -5.43 4.13
C GLY A 115 16.77 -5.95 5.38
N GLN A 116 17.43 -5.09 6.16
CA GLN A 116 18.22 -5.52 7.30
C GLN A 116 17.36 -5.98 8.46
N CYS A 117 17.55 -7.24 8.89
CA CYS A 117 16.95 -7.80 10.09
C CYS A 117 17.64 -7.29 11.36
N PRO A 118 16.92 -7.19 12.50
CA PRO A 118 17.49 -6.73 13.76
C PRO A 118 18.34 -7.85 14.42
N CYS A 119 19.61 -7.94 14.07
CA CYS A 119 20.47 -9.02 14.55
C CYS A 119 20.80 -8.92 16.04
N LYS A 120 20.88 -10.08 16.71
CA LYS A 120 21.42 -10.21 18.07
C LYS A 120 22.90 -9.79 18.07
N ALA A 121 23.42 -9.42 19.24
CA ALA A 121 24.85 -9.10 19.39
C ALA A 121 25.74 -10.28 18.96
N GLY A 122 26.80 -10.01 18.19
CA GLY A 122 27.69 -11.04 17.65
C GLY A 122 27.16 -11.78 16.43
N VAL A 123 26.01 -11.38 15.87
CA VAL A 123 25.41 -11.93 14.65
C VAL A 123 25.43 -10.86 13.54
N THR A 124 25.59 -11.28 12.29
CA THR A 124 25.76 -10.41 11.12
C THR A 124 25.07 -10.96 9.86
N GLY A 125 25.04 -10.14 8.82
CA GLY A 125 24.38 -10.38 7.55
C GLY A 125 22.96 -9.84 7.51
N LEU A 126 22.41 -9.72 6.30
CA LEU A 126 21.09 -9.15 6.04
C LEU A 126 19.98 -9.91 6.80
N GLN A 127 20.11 -11.23 6.84
CA GLN A 127 19.15 -12.17 7.44
C GLN A 127 19.55 -12.62 8.86
N CYS A 128 20.64 -12.08 9.43
CA CYS A 128 21.16 -12.51 10.74
C CYS A 128 21.50 -14.01 10.84
N SER A 129 21.92 -14.64 9.74
CA SER A 129 22.19 -16.08 9.69
C SER A 129 23.65 -16.47 9.98
N ARG A 130 24.53 -15.50 10.25
CA ARG A 130 25.98 -15.74 10.43
C ARG A 130 26.51 -15.10 11.70
N CYS A 131 27.39 -15.78 12.40
CA CYS A 131 28.16 -15.18 13.48
C CYS A 131 29.19 -14.19 12.93
N MET A 132 29.46 -13.13 13.69
CA MET A 132 30.65 -12.30 13.49
C MET A 132 31.93 -13.12 13.70
N PRO A 133 33.07 -12.67 13.17
CA PRO A 133 34.36 -13.29 13.47
C PRO A 133 34.55 -13.45 14.98
N HIS A 134 35.01 -14.63 15.42
CA HIS A 134 35.20 -15.02 16.82
C HIS A 134 33.92 -15.24 17.66
N ALA A 135 32.73 -15.15 17.07
CA ALA A 135 31.49 -15.60 17.70
C ALA A 135 31.07 -17.00 17.19
N TYR A 136 30.36 -17.76 18.03
CA TYR A 136 29.92 -19.13 17.74
C TYR A 136 28.55 -19.41 18.38
N ASN A 137 27.90 -20.50 17.98
CA ASN A 137 26.59 -20.97 18.45
C ASN A 137 25.44 -19.94 18.26
N LEU A 138 24.77 -20.02 17.10
CA LEU A 138 23.45 -19.42 16.90
C LEU A 138 22.41 -20.28 17.62
N SER A 139 22.06 -19.91 18.85
CA SER A 139 20.96 -20.53 19.61
C SER A 139 19.72 -19.64 19.59
N LEU A 140 18.55 -20.30 19.59
CA LEU A 140 17.23 -19.67 19.73
C LEU A 140 17.11 -18.95 21.07
#